data_AF-A0A0N1I0V1-F1
#
_entry.id   AF-A0A0N1I0V1-F1
#
_cell.length_a   1.000
_cell.length_b   1.000
_cell.length_c   1.000
_cell.angle_alpha   90.00
_cell.angle_beta   90.00
_cell.angle_gamma   90.00
#
_symmetry.space_group_name_H-M   'P 1'
#
loop_
_entity.id
_entity.type
_entity.pdbx_description
1 polymer ?
#
loop_
_entity_poly.entity_id
_entity_poly.type
_entity_poly.pdbx_seq_one_letter_code
_entity_poly.pdbx_strand_id
1 'polypeptide(L)'
;MGLFGKDRAGSFKPTDGTGRHFTWTIKNFSSYEPGTTLDSDNVTCFSKAKFHLHMSLGSSGDIGLYIHYKKPQIPKYSYYFENAKQEVMRQHTAHTIPAESERCGHWNVCGHDDMKNFLGEEDILHVHLTFDDDSIVVKRIVEKNTLSVMWTIPNLSQQNLNPYSSQGFFIDSTLLVSRLDIKRNSTNAMAKFDPADVHSYIIFLFCRKGKVPPHSIDLIDASGNSYYRAEPNTDGNALTIMVDSKIVQKNIAKSDTLFVKMEFFSGGNPLESFGLGGALPQGDGEGRTVEIGEKRETYNVMDD
;
A
#
# COMPACT_ATOMS: atom_id res chain seq x y z
N MET A 1 -36.48 8.25 19.04
CA MET A 1 -36.55 8.30 17.56
C MET A 1 -35.11 8.43 17.06
N GLY A 2 -34.49 7.55 16.26
CA GLY A 2 -34.95 6.34 15.58
C GLY A 2 -33.85 5.25 15.56
N LEU A 3 -34.33 4.00 15.57
CA LEU A 3 -33.60 2.73 15.49
C LEU A 3 -33.38 2.33 14.01
N PHE A 4 -32.93 3.25 13.17
CA PHE A 4 -32.53 2.92 11.80
C PHE A 4 -31.02 2.71 11.80
N GLY A 5 -30.61 1.45 11.65
CA GLY A 5 -29.20 1.12 11.47
C GLY A 5 -28.63 1.94 10.31
N LYS A 6 -27.35 2.35 10.41
CA LYS A 6 -26.65 2.98 9.29
C LYS A 6 -26.88 2.14 8.03
N ASP A 7 -27.55 2.72 7.02
CA ASP A 7 -27.76 2.05 5.75
C ASP A 7 -26.38 1.73 5.15
N ARG A 8 -26.09 0.44 5.03
CA ARG A 8 -24.84 -0.04 4.43
C ARG A 8 -25.00 0.06 2.92
N ALA A 9 -24.06 0.72 2.26
CA ALA A 9 -24.12 0.85 0.82
C ALA A 9 -23.64 -0.46 0.18
N GLY A 10 -24.44 -1.06 -0.70
CA GLY A 10 -24.01 -2.23 -1.46
C GLY A 10 -23.78 -3.51 -0.63
N SER A 11 -22.90 -4.40 -1.11
CA SER A 11 -22.58 -5.66 -0.44
C SER A 11 -21.08 -5.89 -0.33
N PHE A 12 -20.58 -6.22 0.86
CA PHE A 12 -19.16 -6.49 1.08
C PHE A 12 -18.93 -7.95 1.48
N LYS A 13 -18.13 -8.67 0.70
CA LYS A 13 -17.95 -10.12 0.85
C LYS A 13 -16.50 -10.54 0.62
N PRO A 14 -16.03 -11.61 1.28
CA PRO A 14 -14.78 -12.25 0.91
C PRO A 14 -14.88 -12.84 -0.50
N THR A 15 -13.80 -12.78 -1.26
CA THR A 15 -13.73 -13.36 -2.61
C THR A 15 -13.22 -14.81 -2.59
N ASP A 16 -12.61 -15.24 -1.48
CA ASP A 16 -12.09 -16.58 -1.28
C ASP A 16 -12.14 -16.99 0.21
N GLY A 17 -11.62 -18.19 0.52
CA GLY A 17 -11.57 -18.74 1.87
C GLY A 17 -10.38 -18.27 2.73
N THR A 18 -9.49 -17.42 2.22
CA THR A 18 -8.25 -17.02 2.93
C THR A 18 -8.52 -15.97 4.01
N GLY A 19 -9.63 -15.23 3.87
CA GLY A 19 -9.92 -14.07 4.72
C GLY A 19 -9.00 -12.87 4.45
N ARG A 20 -8.32 -12.82 3.30
CA ARG A 20 -7.44 -11.72 2.89
C ARG A 20 -8.00 -10.87 1.76
N HIS A 21 -8.84 -11.45 0.90
CA HIS A 21 -9.36 -10.78 -0.29
C HIS A 21 -10.86 -10.54 -0.18
N PHE A 22 -11.28 -9.32 -0.49
CA PHE A 22 -12.66 -8.87 -0.35
C PHE A 22 -13.05 -7.95 -1.50
N THR A 23 -14.34 -7.99 -1.86
CA THR A 23 -14.92 -7.06 -2.84
C THR A 23 -16.15 -6.40 -2.22
N TRP A 24 -16.16 -5.07 -2.26
CA TRP A 24 -17.32 -4.25 -1.93
C TRP A 24 -17.98 -3.76 -3.22
N THR A 25 -19.19 -4.23 -3.48
CA THR A 25 -19.94 -3.87 -4.69
C THR A 25 -21.01 -2.86 -4.34
N ILE A 26 -20.94 -1.67 -4.93
CA ILE A 26 -21.91 -0.58 -4.78
C ILE A 26 -22.58 -0.37 -6.14
N LYS A 27 -23.90 -0.49 -6.19
CA LYS A 27 -24.69 -0.21 -7.39
C LYS A 27 -25.27 1.20 -7.31
N ASN A 28 -25.55 1.80 -8.47
CA ASN A 28 -26.10 3.14 -8.59
C ASN A 28 -25.22 4.17 -7.84
N PHE A 29 -23.89 4.03 -7.94
CA PHE A 29 -22.96 4.85 -7.17
C PHE A 29 -23.13 6.35 -7.50
N SER A 30 -23.44 6.67 -8.74
CA SER A 30 -23.64 8.06 -9.19
C SER A 30 -24.79 8.79 -8.49
N SER A 31 -25.70 8.06 -7.83
CA SER A 31 -26.83 8.62 -7.07
C SER A 31 -26.45 9.17 -5.70
N TYR A 32 -25.25 8.87 -5.19
CA TYR A 32 -24.78 9.42 -3.93
C TYR A 32 -24.20 10.82 -4.15
N GLU A 33 -24.68 11.80 -3.40
CA GLU A 33 -24.25 13.18 -3.55
C GLU A 33 -22.97 13.49 -2.74
N PRO A 34 -22.13 14.44 -3.20
CA PRO A 34 -21.06 15.01 -2.38
C PRO A 34 -21.58 15.44 -1.00
N GLY A 35 -20.78 15.19 0.04
CA GLY A 35 -21.15 15.33 1.45
C GLY A 35 -21.68 14.04 2.09
N THR A 36 -21.89 12.97 1.33
CA THR A 36 -22.36 11.68 1.85
C THR A 36 -21.22 10.78 2.34
N THR A 37 -21.51 9.93 3.33
CA THR A 37 -20.63 8.84 3.75
C THR A 37 -21.28 7.48 3.47
N LEU A 38 -20.50 6.56 2.90
CA LEU A 38 -20.93 5.20 2.60
C LEU A 38 -20.15 4.23 3.49
N ASP A 39 -20.85 3.37 4.20
CA ASP A 39 -20.23 2.33 5.02
C ASP A 39 -20.53 0.94 4.42
N SER A 40 -19.52 0.09 4.30
CA SER A 40 -19.68 -1.31 3.91
C SER A 40 -20.12 -2.18 5.09
N ASP A 41 -20.61 -3.39 4.82
CA ASP A 41 -20.91 -4.36 5.87
C ASP A 41 -19.67 -4.73 6.69
N ASN A 42 -19.87 -5.22 7.91
CA ASN A 42 -18.77 -5.76 8.70
C ASN A 42 -18.45 -7.18 8.25
N VAL A 43 -17.18 -7.46 7.96
CA VAL A 43 -16.67 -8.80 7.65
C VAL A 43 -15.54 -9.16 8.61
N THR A 44 -15.14 -10.44 8.61
CA THR A 44 -14.04 -10.95 9.45
C THR A 44 -12.85 -11.32 8.56
N CYS A 45 -11.64 -10.89 8.91
CA CYS A 45 -10.43 -11.20 8.16
C CYS A 45 -9.68 -12.42 8.71
N PHE A 46 -8.57 -12.77 8.05
CA PHE A 46 -7.66 -13.87 8.41
C PHE A 46 -7.18 -13.85 9.88
N SER A 47 -7.08 -12.67 10.49
CA SER A 47 -6.69 -12.52 11.91
C SER A 47 -7.84 -12.71 12.89
N LYS A 48 -9.05 -13.04 12.40
CA LYS A 48 -10.33 -13.08 13.14
C LYS A 48 -10.81 -11.73 13.65
N ALA A 49 -10.16 -10.62 13.26
CA ALA A 49 -10.66 -9.28 13.53
C ALA A 49 -11.80 -8.92 12.58
N LYS A 50 -12.76 -8.13 13.08
CA LYS A 50 -13.83 -7.57 12.25
C LYS A 50 -13.41 -6.21 11.70
N PHE A 51 -13.81 -5.92 10.47
CA PHE A 51 -13.59 -4.62 9.86
C PHE A 51 -14.69 -4.28 8.86
N HIS A 52 -14.75 -3.03 8.45
CA HIS A 52 -15.54 -2.56 7.32
C HIS A 52 -14.79 -1.44 6.60
N LEU A 53 -15.28 -1.09 5.42
CA LEU A 53 -14.81 0.05 4.65
C LEU A 53 -15.75 1.24 4.86
N HIS A 54 -15.16 2.41 4.87
CA HIS A 54 -15.83 3.69 4.98
C HIS A 54 -15.34 4.55 3.83
N MET A 55 -16.26 4.98 2.98
CA MET A 55 -16.00 5.92 1.89
C MET A 55 -16.64 7.26 2.21
N SER A 56 -15.86 8.33 2.13
CA SER A 56 -16.35 9.69 2.24
C SER A 56 -16.41 10.32 0.85
N LEU A 57 -17.59 10.82 0.45
CA LEU A 57 -17.71 11.75 -0.66
C LEU A 57 -17.64 13.15 -0.03
N GLY A 58 -16.46 13.77 -0.07
CA GLY A 58 -16.27 15.12 0.47
C GLY A 58 -17.18 16.13 -0.22
N SER A 59 -17.49 17.24 0.45
CA SER A 59 -18.34 18.30 -0.13
C SER A 59 -17.73 18.92 -1.39
N SER A 60 -16.40 18.87 -1.54
CA SER A 60 -15.66 19.26 -2.74
C SER A 60 -15.64 18.20 -3.83
N GLY A 61 -16.28 17.04 -3.62
CA GLY A 61 -16.28 15.92 -4.56
C GLY A 61 -15.06 15.02 -4.46
N ASP A 62 -14.17 15.19 -3.48
CA ASP A 62 -13.08 14.27 -3.21
C ASP A 62 -13.61 12.93 -2.65
N ILE A 63 -13.11 11.82 -3.18
CA ILE A 63 -13.43 10.49 -2.66
C ILE A 63 -12.31 10.04 -1.74
N GLY A 64 -12.63 9.84 -0.45
CA GLY A 64 -11.75 9.20 0.52
C GLY A 64 -12.18 7.77 0.80
N LEU A 65 -11.23 6.84 0.96
CA LEU A 65 -11.51 5.46 1.37
C LEU A 65 -10.68 5.09 2.61
N TYR A 66 -11.36 4.54 3.61
CA TYR A 66 -10.78 4.17 4.89
C TYR A 66 -11.19 2.76 5.28
N ILE A 67 -10.27 2.02 5.89
CA ILE A 67 -10.58 0.83 6.67
C ILE A 67 -10.87 1.24 8.11
N HIS A 68 -11.91 0.66 8.70
CA HIS A 68 -12.20 0.72 10.12
C HIS A 68 -12.05 -0.68 10.70
N TYR A 69 -11.01 -0.88 11.49
CA TYR A 69 -10.55 -2.18 11.96
C TYR A 69 -10.70 -2.28 13.48
N LYS A 70 -11.49 -3.25 13.96
CA LYS A 70 -11.91 -3.29 15.38
C LYS A 70 -10.85 -3.77 16.36
N LYS A 71 -9.68 -4.19 15.87
CA LYS A 71 -8.62 -4.75 16.71
C LYS A 71 -7.26 -4.35 16.16
N PRO A 72 -6.70 -3.21 16.58
CA PRO A 72 -5.33 -2.83 16.22
C PRO A 72 -4.32 -3.96 16.49
N GLN A 73 -3.22 -4.03 15.75
CA GLN A 73 -2.83 -3.17 14.63
C GLN A 73 -3.56 -3.53 13.31
N ILE A 74 -3.83 -2.53 12.47
CA ILE A 74 -4.33 -2.75 11.11
C ILE A 74 -3.20 -3.42 10.29
N PRO A 75 -3.42 -4.61 9.70
CA PRO A 75 -2.45 -5.19 8.78
C PRO A 75 -2.30 -4.32 7.53
N LYS A 76 -1.11 -4.29 6.94
CA LYS A 76 -0.90 -3.66 5.62
C LYS A 76 -1.95 -4.16 4.63
N TYR A 77 -2.48 -3.24 3.84
CA TYR A 77 -3.50 -3.56 2.85
C TYR A 77 -3.36 -2.69 1.60
N SER A 78 -3.85 -3.23 0.50
CA SER A 78 -3.97 -2.55 -0.78
C SER A 78 -5.41 -2.62 -1.28
N TYR A 79 -5.83 -1.62 -2.04
CA TYR A 79 -7.14 -1.62 -2.70
C TYR A 79 -7.10 -0.90 -4.04
N TYR A 80 -8.06 -1.21 -4.89
CA TYR A 80 -8.30 -0.52 -6.15
C TYR A 80 -9.78 -0.53 -6.51
N PHE A 81 -10.14 0.34 -7.46
CA PHE A 81 -11.50 0.43 -7.98
C PHE A 81 -11.59 -0.26 -9.35
N GLU A 82 -12.67 -1.02 -9.56
CA GLU A 82 -12.99 -1.71 -10.81
C GLU A 82 -14.43 -1.37 -11.21
N ASN A 83 -14.67 -1.12 -12.50
CA ASN A 83 -16.02 -0.90 -13.04
C ASN A 83 -16.62 -2.20 -13.60
N ALA A 84 -17.87 -2.15 -14.06
CA ALA A 84 -18.56 -3.32 -14.64
C ALA A 84 -17.88 -3.89 -15.90
N LYS A 85 -17.03 -3.10 -16.57
CA LYS A 85 -16.25 -3.49 -17.75
C LYS A 85 -14.89 -4.10 -17.42
N GLN A 86 -14.61 -4.33 -16.13
CA GLN A 86 -13.33 -4.83 -15.61
C GLN A 86 -12.14 -3.90 -15.90
N GLU A 87 -12.44 -2.62 -16.13
CA GLU A 87 -11.41 -1.59 -16.14
C GLU A 87 -11.05 -1.26 -14.70
N VAL A 88 -9.78 -0.99 -14.43
CA VAL A 88 -9.25 -0.77 -13.09
C VAL A 88 -8.59 0.60 -12.98
N MET A 89 -8.83 1.28 -11.86
CA MET A 89 -8.05 2.43 -11.46
C MET A 89 -6.75 1.98 -10.78
N ARG A 90 -5.81 2.91 -10.63
CA ARG A 90 -4.54 2.69 -9.93
C ARG A 90 -4.78 2.12 -8.52
N GLN A 91 -3.92 1.20 -8.11
CA GLN A 91 -3.93 0.66 -6.76
C GLN A 91 -3.39 1.67 -5.74
N HIS A 92 -3.97 1.63 -4.54
CA HIS A 92 -3.54 2.37 -3.37
C HIS A 92 -3.13 1.41 -2.27
N THR A 93 -1.93 1.60 -1.71
CA THR A 93 -1.38 0.77 -0.63
C THR A 93 -1.21 1.61 0.63
N ALA A 94 -1.79 1.15 1.74
CA ALA A 94 -1.52 1.68 3.08
C ALA A 94 -0.33 0.95 3.69
N HIS A 95 0.87 1.48 3.45
CA HIS A 95 2.16 0.83 3.78
C HIS A 95 2.79 1.30 5.11
N THR A 96 2.34 2.44 5.63
CA THR A 96 2.80 2.99 6.92
C THR A 96 1.58 3.28 7.78
N ILE A 97 1.22 2.33 8.63
CA ILE A 97 0.06 2.42 9.51
C ILE A 97 0.57 2.46 10.96
N PRO A 98 0.23 3.50 11.74
CA PRO A 98 0.55 3.52 13.17
C PRO A 98 -0.08 2.32 13.89
N ALA A 99 0.65 1.73 14.84
CA ALA A 99 0.24 0.48 15.50
C ALA A 99 -1.11 0.58 16.23
N GLU A 100 -1.40 1.75 16.81
CA GLU A 100 -2.63 2.01 17.57
C GLU A 100 -3.80 2.50 16.71
N SER A 101 -3.62 2.60 15.38
CA SER A 101 -4.69 3.07 14.50
C SER A 101 -5.83 2.06 14.40
N GLU A 102 -7.04 2.52 14.70
CA GLU A 102 -8.30 1.78 14.41
C GLU A 102 -8.89 2.15 13.04
N ARG A 103 -8.44 3.28 12.48
CA ARG A 103 -8.81 3.78 11.16
C ARG A 103 -7.58 4.20 10.37
N CYS A 104 -7.51 3.78 9.11
CA CYS A 104 -6.47 4.20 8.18
C CYS A 104 -7.07 4.30 6.78
N GLY A 105 -6.51 5.13 5.91
CA GLY A 105 -7.05 5.32 4.57
C GLY A 105 -6.36 6.42 3.80
N HIS A 106 -6.91 6.73 2.65
CA HIS A 106 -6.48 7.83 1.79
C HIS A 106 -7.67 8.79 1.65
N TRP A 107 -7.43 10.06 1.94
CA TRP A 107 -8.51 11.05 2.03
C TRP A 107 -8.96 11.60 0.67
N ASN A 108 -8.10 11.55 -0.34
CA ASN A 108 -8.39 12.00 -1.71
C ASN A 108 -7.78 11.02 -2.72
N VAL A 109 -8.56 10.00 -3.06
CA VAL A 109 -8.20 8.93 -3.98
C VAL A 109 -8.46 9.36 -5.42
N CYS A 110 -9.62 10.00 -5.67
CA CYS A 110 -10.05 10.52 -6.96
C CYS A 110 -11.21 11.52 -6.78
N GLY A 111 -11.61 12.20 -7.85
CA GLY A 111 -12.81 13.04 -7.88
C GLY A 111 -14.08 12.22 -8.13
N HIS A 112 -15.21 12.73 -7.62
CA HIS A 112 -16.52 12.12 -7.77
C HIS A 112 -16.99 12.09 -9.22
N ASP A 113 -16.76 13.16 -9.97
CA ASP A 113 -17.10 13.21 -11.40
C ASP A 113 -16.22 12.28 -12.23
N ASP A 114 -14.93 12.17 -11.89
CA ASP A 114 -14.02 11.20 -12.52
C ASP A 114 -14.50 9.76 -12.29
N MET A 115 -14.95 9.46 -11.05
CA MET A 115 -15.53 8.16 -10.73
C MET A 115 -16.81 7.91 -11.53
N LYS A 116 -17.74 8.86 -11.60
CA LYS A 116 -18.97 8.73 -12.41
C LYS A 116 -18.65 8.44 -13.87
N ASN A 117 -17.70 9.18 -14.44
CA ASN A 117 -17.25 8.97 -15.83
C ASN A 117 -16.62 7.59 -16.02
N PHE A 118 -15.82 7.13 -15.06
CA PHE A 118 -15.20 5.81 -15.08
C PHE A 118 -16.21 4.66 -14.98
N LEU A 119 -17.27 4.83 -14.18
CA LEU A 119 -18.29 3.80 -14.00
C LEU A 119 -19.20 3.62 -15.23
N GLY A 120 -19.44 4.70 -15.98
CA GLY A 120 -20.25 4.67 -17.20
C GLY A 120 -21.72 4.37 -16.95
N GLU A 121 -22.40 3.78 -17.93
CA GLU A 121 -23.86 3.56 -17.91
C GLU A 121 -24.29 2.49 -16.89
N GLU A 122 -23.42 1.50 -16.63
CA GLU A 122 -23.72 0.42 -15.72
C GLU A 122 -23.75 0.87 -14.25
N ASP A 123 -23.01 1.94 -13.91
CA ASP A 123 -22.98 2.58 -12.59
C ASP A 123 -22.76 1.60 -11.41
N ILE A 124 -21.83 0.65 -11.59
CA ILE A 124 -21.43 -0.32 -10.57
C ILE A 124 -19.97 -0.14 -10.22
N LEU A 125 -19.71 0.26 -8.97
CA LEU A 125 -18.37 0.34 -8.41
C LEU A 125 -18.04 -0.94 -7.64
N HIS A 126 -16.93 -1.57 -8.01
CA HIS A 126 -16.29 -2.62 -7.23
C HIS A 126 -15.05 -2.06 -6.54
N VAL A 127 -15.00 -2.13 -5.21
CA VAL A 127 -13.80 -1.85 -4.41
C VAL A 127 -13.17 -3.17 -4.02
N HIS A 128 -12.03 -3.48 -4.62
CA HIS A 128 -11.26 -4.67 -4.29
C HIS A 128 -10.27 -4.33 -3.19
N LEU A 129 -10.28 -5.09 -2.09
CA LEU A 129 -9.35 -4.92 -0.99
C LEU A 129 -8.61 -6.24 -0.72
N THR A 130 -7.31 -6.14 -0.52
CA THR A 130 -6.44 -7.24 -0.15
C THR A 130 -5.61 -6.87 1.08
N PHE A 131 -5.55 -7.77 2.06
CA PHE A 131 -4.53 -7.72 3.10
C PHE A 131 -3.25 -8.36 2.57
N ASP A 132 -2.25 -7.52 2.34
CA ASP A 132 -0.98 -7.88 1.76
C ASP A 132 -0.23 -8.90 2.64
N ASP A 133 0.48 -9.81 2.00
CA ASP A 133 1.22 -10.91 2.64
C ASP A 133 2.74 -10.80 2.41
N ASP A 134 3.20 -9.70 1.84
CA ASP A 134 4.61 -9.39 1.76
C ASP A 134 5.20 -9.15 3.15
N SER A 135 6.51 -9.32 3.26
CA SER A 135 7.22 -9.11 4.51
C SER A 135 8.55 -8.41 4.28
N ILE A 136 8.95 -7.62 5.28
CA ILE A 136 10.24 -6.96 5.35
C ILE A 136 11.01 -7.50 6.55
N VAL A 137 12.25 -7.94 6.32
CA VAL A 137 13.18 -8.32 7.38
C VAL A 137 14.41 -7.42 7.29
N VAL A 138 14.70 -6.69 8.36
CA VAL A 138 15.89 -5.84 8.48
C VAL A 138 16.91 -6.54 9.36
N LYS A 139 18.14 -6.70 8.87
CA LYS A 139 19.25 -7.33 9.59
C LYS A 139 20.52 -6.49 9.48
N ARG A 140 21.16 -6.24 10.62
CA ARG A 140 22.50 -5.64 10.65
C ARG A 140 23.58 -6.69 10.44
N ILE A 141 24.54 -6.38 9.56
CA ILE A 141 25.76 -7.14 9.33
C ILE A 141 26.91 -6.32 9.90
N VAL A 142 27.25 -6.59 11.16
CA VAL A 142 28.18 -5.77 11.97
C VAL A 142 29.56 -5.73 11.33
N GLU A 143 30.04 -6.86 10.82
CA GLU A 143 31.38 -7.02 10.25
C GLU A 143 31.59 -6.18 8.99
N LYS A 144 30.50 -5.85 8.29
CA LYS A 144 30.50 -5.06 7.06
C LYS A 144 29.97 -3.65 7.25
N ASN A 145 29.63 -3.27 8.48
CA ASN A 145 28.87 -2.05 8.79
C ASN A 145 27.72 -1.79 7.79
N THR A 146 26.95 -2.84 7.48
CA THR A 146 25.92 -2.83 6.45
C THR A 146 24.58 -3.20 7.07
N LEU A 147 23.51 -2.51 6.67
CA LEU A 147 22.14 -2.94 6.96
C LEU A 147 21.58 -3.66 5.73
N SER A 148 21.14 -4.89 5.90
CA SER A 148 20.48 -5.67 4.85
C SER A 148 18.98 -5.72 5.10
N VAL A 149 18.21 -5.35 4.08
CA VAL A 149 16.76 -5.41 4.08
C VAL A 149 16.33 -6.45 3.05
N MET A 150 15.55 -7.43 3.48
CA MET A 150 14.92 -8.42 2.60
C MET A 150 13.44 -8.09 2.47
N TRP A 151 12.99 -7.80 1.26
CA TRP A 151 11.58 -7.71 0.91
C TRP A 151 11.14 -8.98 0.20
N THR A 152 10.18 -9.69 0.78
CA THR A 152 9.63 -10.94 0.24
C THR A 152 8.20 -10.71 -0.21
N ILE A 153 7.92 -10.93 -1.49
CA ILE A 153 6.59 -10.78 -2.10
C ILE A 153 6.15 -12.16 -2.60
N PRO A 154 5.31 -12.89 -1.84
CA PRO A 154 4.80 -14.19 -2.25
C PRO A 154 3.66 -14.05 -3.27
N ASN A 155 3.34 -15.13 -3.98
CA ASN A 155 2.22 -15.21 -4.93
C ASN A 155 2.21 -14.06 -5.95
N LEU A 156 3.38 -13.66 -6.47
CA LEU A 156 3.58 -12.47 -7.29
C LEU A 156 2.60 -12.41 -8.47
N SER A 157 2.31 -13.55 -9.10
CA SER A 157 1.38 -13.64 -10.23
C SER A 157 -0.09 -13.40 -9.85
N GLN A 158 -0.44 -13.47 -8.57
CA GLN A 158 -1.80 -13.27 -8.07
C GLN A 158 -2.03 -11.86 -7.54
N GLN A 159 -0.97 -11.08 -7.36
CA GLN A 159 -1.05 -9.73 -6.82
C GLN A 159 -1.32 -8.70 -7.92
N ASN A 160 -2.11 -7.67 -7.64
CA ASN A 160 -2.19 -6.51 -8.52
C ASN A 160 -0.96 -5.60 -8.30
N LEU A 161 -0.08 -5.53 -9.30
CA LEU A 161 1.23 -4.86 -9.18
C LEU A 161 1.26 -3.42 -9.71
N ASN A 162 0.12 -2.70 -9.68
CA ASN A 162 -0.03 -1.40 -10.34
C ASN A 162 -0.47 -0.25 -9.41
N PRO A 163 0.42 0.34 -8.60
CA PRO A 163 1.69 -0.20 -8.10
C PRO A 163 1.51 -1.00 -6.80
N TYR A 164 2.52 -1.78 -6.41
CA TYR A 164 2.57 -2.50 -5.14
C TYR A 164 3.77 -2.02 -4.29
N SER A 165 3.55 -1.61 -3.04
CA SER A 165 4.62 -1.07 -2.18
C SER A 165 4.93 -1.99 -1.01
N SER A 166 6.15 -1.99 -0.50
CA SER A 166 6.53 -2.67 0.75
C SER A 166 5.90 -1.99 1.97
N GLN A 167 5.90 -2.65 3.12
CA GLN A 167 5.80 -1.94 4.40
C GLN A 167 6.96 -0.93 4.52
N GLY A 168 6.70 0.23 5.15
CA GLY A 168 7.75 1.21 5.44
C GLY A 168 8.76 0.68 6.47
N PHE A 169 10.04 0.99 6.28
CA PHE A 169 11.12 0.60 7.20
C PHE A 169 12.12 1.75 7.42
N PHE A 170 12.74 1.78 8.58
CA PHE A 170 13.73 2.81 8.92
C PHE A 170 15.15 2.32 8.67
N ILE A 171 15.95 3.19 8.05
CA ILE A 171 17.41 3.08 8.02
C ILE A 171 17.93 4.34 8.71
N ASP A 172 18.62 4.15 9.84
CA ASP A 172 18.96 5.21 10.78
C ASP A 172 17.69 6.00 11.18
N SER A 173 17.54 7.24 10.72
CA SER A 173 16.35 8.08 10.97
C SER A 173 15.47 8.31 9.72
N THR A 174 15.79 7.65 8.61
CA THR A 174 15.08 7.84 7.34
C THR A 174 14.06 6.74 7.13
N LEU A 175 12.77 7.11 7.02
CA LEU A 175 11.71 6.20 6.59
C LEU A 175 11.79 5.96 5.09
N LEU A 176 12.03 4.71 4.71
CA LEU A 176 12.11 4.23 3.35
C LEU A 176 10.92 3.33 3.01
N VAL A 177 10.56 3.33 1.72
CA VAL A 177 9.55 2.46 1.13
C VAL A 177 10.06 1.97 -0.21
N SER A 178 9.96 0.67 -0.44
CA SER A 178 10.21 0.07 -1.75
C SER A 178 8.91 -0.05 -2.51
N ARG A 179 8.92 0.21 -3.83
CA ARG A 179 7.77 0.04 -4.70
C ARG A 179 8.13 -0.88 -5.85
N LEU A 180 7.27 -1.85 -6.10
CA LEU A 180 7.23 -2.64 -7.31
C LEU A 180 6.15 -2.06 -8.23
N ASP A 181 6.55 -1.80 -9.45
CA ASP A 181 5.69 -1.37 -10.55
C ASP A 181 5.97 -2.26 -11.76
N ILE A 182 5.12 -2.15 -12.78
CA ILE A 182 5.25 -2.95 -14.00
C ILE A 182 5.20 -2.08 -15.24
N LYS A 183 6.02 -2.44 -16.22
CA LYS A 183 5.80 -2.04 -17.61
C LYS A 183 5.03 -3.16 -18.30
N ARG A 184 3.90 -2.82 -18.93
CA ARG A 184 3.05 -3.75 -19.68
C ARG A 184 3.39 -3.73 -21.16
N ASN A 185 3.07 -4.81 -21.88
CA ASN A 185 3.10 -4.79 -23.35
C ASN A 185 1.85 -4.07 -23.90
N SER A 186 0.71 -4.22 -23.23
CA SER A 186 -0.51 -3.47 -23.52
C SER A 186 -0.33 -1.97 -23.27
N THR A 187 -0.96 -1.16 -24.12
CA THR A 187 -1.03 0.30 -23.98
C THR A 187 -2.26 0.76 -23.18
N ASN A 188 -3.21 -0.13 -22.88
CA ASN A 188 -4.39 0.21 -22.10
C ASN A 188 -4.04 0.28 -20.60
N ALA A 189 -3.90 1.51 -20.09
CA ALA A 189 -3.57 1.76 -18.69
C ALA A 189 -4.65 1.30 -17.70
N MET A 190 -5.91 1.17 -18.15
CA MET A 190 -7.04 0.75 -17.32
C MET A 190 -7.37 -0.73 -17.45
N ALA A 191 -6.68 -1.48 -18.31
CA ALA A 191 -6.93 -2.92 -18.44
C ALA A 191 -6.65 -3.62 -17.10
N LYS A 192 -7.46 -4.64 -16.77
CA LYS A 192 -7.18 -5.53 -15.65
C LYS A 192 -5.73 -6.03 -15.68
N PHE A 193 -5.12 -6.16 -14.51
CA PHE A 193 -3.76 -6.70 -14.40
C PHE A 193 -3.72 -8.14 -14.91
N ASP A 194 -2.75 -8.42 -15.77
CA ASP A 194 -2.44 -9.76 -16.29
C ASP A 194 -0.92 -9.99 -16.16
N PRO A 195 -0.47 -10.97 -15.36
CA PRO A 195 0.95 -11.33 -15.25
C PRO A 195 1.61 -11.66 -16.59
N ALA A 196 0.87 -12.23 -17.55
CA ALA A 196 1.41 -12.58 -18.86
C ALA A 196 1.71 -11.34 -19.72
N ASP A 197 1.10 -10.20 -19.40
CA ASP A 197 1.30 -8.92 -20.08
C ASP A 197 2.47 -8.10 -19.50
N VAL A 198 3.14 -8.59 -18.45
CA VAL A 198 4.27 -7.89 -17.85
C VAL A 198 5.50 -7.99 -18.76
N HIS A 199 5.95 -6.85 -19.26
CA HIS A 199 7.20 -6.70 -20.02
C HIS A 199 8.42 -6.57 -19.09
N SER A 200 8.30 -5.75 -18.05
CA SER A 200 9.39 -5.54 -17.10
C SER A 200 8.84 -5.22 -15.72
N TYR A 201 9.57 -5.67 -14.70
CA TYR A 201 9.38 -5.26 -13.32
C TYR A 201 10.25 -4.04 -13.06
N ILE A 202 9.68 -3.04 -12.40
CA ILE A 202 10.38 -1.80 -12.05
C ILE A 202 10.37 -1.71 -10.52
N ILE A 203 11.55 -1.71 -9.91
CA ILE A 203 11.68 -1.57 -8.47
C ILE A 203 12.27 -0.20 -8.18
N PHE A 204 11.58 0.51 -7.29
CA PHE A 204 11.98 1.80 -6.80
C PHE A 204 12.24 1.74 -5.31
N LEU A 205 13.18 2.55 -4.86
CA LEU A 205 13.39 2.83 -3.45
C LEU A 205 13.22 4.32 -3.21
N PHE A 206 12.25 4.68 -2.36
CA PHE A 206 11.88 6.06 -2.09
C PHE A 206 12.01 6.40 -0.60
N CYS A 207 12.27 7.67 -0.30
CA CYS A 207 12.16 8.26 1.03
C CYS A 207 11.18 9.45 1.00
N ARG A 208 10.39 9.64 2.06
CA ARG A 208 9.45 10.79 2.13
C ARG A 208 10.19 12.12 2.33
N LYS A 209 11.23 12.12 3.16
CA LYS A 209 12.10 13.27 3.45
C LYS A 209 13.55 12.79 3.44
N GLY A 210 14.47 13.66 3.00
CA GLY A 210 15.90 13.39 3.02
C GLY A 210 16.42 12.65 1.78
N LYS A 211 17.47 11.86 2.00
CA LYS A 211 18.19 11.10 0.97
C LYS A 211 18.11 9.61 1.27
N VAL A 212 18.08 8.80 0.22
CA VAL A 212 18.19 7.34 0.37
C VAL A 212 19.66 7.04 0.63
N PRO A 213 20.07 6.38 1.74
CA PRO A 213 21.48 6.10 2.00
C PRO A 213 22.13 5.32 0.85
N PRO A 214 23.48 5.38 0.69
CA PRO A 214 24.17 4.57 -0.31
C PRO A 214 23.76 3.10 -0.22
N HIS A 215 23.41 2.50 -1.36
CA HIS A 215 22.78 1.18 -1.36
C HIS A 215 23.02 0.40 -2.65
N SER A 216 22.80 -0.90 -2.58
CA SER A 216 22.63 -1.77 -3.75
C SER A 216 21.31 -2.53 -3.68
N ILE A 217 20.76 -2.86 -4.85
CA ILE A 217 19.53 -3.64 -4.98
C ILE A 217 19.84 -4.89 -5.79
N ASP A 218 19.53 -6.03 -5.20
CA ASP A 218 19.74 -7.36 -5.75
C ASP A 218 18.40 -8.11 -5.79
N LEU A 219 18.17 -8.87 -6.84
CA LEU A 219 17.13 -9.89 -6.86
C LEU A 219 17.77 -11.26 -6.65
N ILE A 220 17.23 -12.00 -5.69
CA ILE A 220 17.79 -13.28 -5.27
C ILE A 220 16.78 -14.41 -5.44
N ASP A 221 17.28 -15.61 -5.70
CA ASP A 221 16.44 -16.82 -5.73
C ASP A 221 16.16 -17.35 -4.31
N ALA A 222 15.33 -18.39 -4.21
CA ALA A 222 15.00 -19.03 -2.93
C ALA A 222 16.20 -19.69 -2.23
N SER A 223 17.32 -19.89 -2.92
CA SER A 223 18.58 -20.40 -2.34
C SER A 223 19.49 -19.27 -1.84
N GLY A 224 19.09 -18.00 -2.06
CA GLY A 224 19.85 -16.82 -1.70
C GLY A 224 20.87 -16.36 -2.75
N ASN A 225 20.89 -16.97 -3.94
CA ASN A 225 21.80 -16.57 -5.01
C ASN A 225 21.25 -15.37 -5.77
N SER A 226 22.10 -14.37 -6.02
CA SER A 226 21.74 -13.22 -6.85
C SER A 226 21.64 -13.64 -8.31
N TYR A 227 20.51 -13.35 -8.94
CA TYR A 227 20.30 -13.52 -10.38
C TYR A 227 20.20 -12.19 -11.12
N TYR A 228 20.08 -11.08 -10.39
CA TYR A 228 20.18 -9.73 -10.91
C TYR A 228 20.75 -8.82 -9.82
N ARG A 229 21.73 -8.00 -10.18
CA ARG A 229 22.34 -7.02 -9.29
C ARG A 229 22.48 -5.70 -10.02
N ALA A 230 21.87 -4.66 -9.47
CA ALA A 230 22.09 -3.32 -9.97
C ALA A 230 23.44 -2.78 -9.51
N GLU A 231 24.01 -1.86 -10.31
CA GLU A 231 25.20 -1.12 -9.89
C GLU A 231 24.90 -0.38 -8.57
N PRO A 232 25.80 -0.46 -7.58
CA PRO A 232 25.63 0.25 -6.32
C PRO A 232 25.45 1.76 -6.54
N ASN A 233 24.47 2.35 -5.85
CA ASN A 233 24.28 3.79 -5.82
C ASN A 233 25.02 4.38 -4.62
N THR A 234 26.08 5.13 -4.89
CA THR A 234 26.93 5.76 -3.88
C THR A 234 26.50 7.18 -3.53
N ASP A 235 25.64 7.81 -4.34
CA ASP A 235 25.40 9.25 -4.30
C ASP A 235 24.28 9.66 -3.35
N GLY A 236 23.64 8.67 -2.72
CA GLY A 236 22.57 8.88 -1.75
C GLY A 236 21.23 9.31 -2.39
N ASN A 237 21.01 9.01 -3.67
CA ASN A 237 19.78 9.32 -4.39
C ASN A 237 18.89 8.08 -4.51
N ALA A 238 17.62 8.26 -4.83
CA ALA A 238 16.73 7.14 -5.16
C ALA A 238 17.29 6.36 -6.37
N LEU A 239 17.27 5.02 -6.29
CA LEU A 239 17.61 4.14 -7.39
C LEU A 239 16.34 3.52 -7.96
N THR A 240 16.26 3.48 -9.28
CA THR A 240 15.23 2.73 -10.02
C THR A 240 15.92 1.63 -10.80
N ILE A 241 15.47 0.40 -10.62
CA ILE A 241 15.96 -0.75 -11.39
C ILE A 241 14.82 -1.28 -12.26
N MET A 242 15.15 -1.67 -13.49
CA MET A 242 14.21 -2.28 -14.42
C MET A 242 14.76 -3.65 -14.82
N VAL A 243 13.95 -4.69 -14.61
CA VAL A 243 14.34 -6.08 -14.84
C VAL A 243 13.34 -6.71 -15.80
N ASP A 244 13.84 -7.34 -16.85
CA ASP A 244 13.04 -8.06 -17.84
C ASP A 244 12.20 -9.16 -17.17
N SER A 245 10.92 -9.27 -17.55
CA SER A 245 10.01 -10.22 -16.92
C SER A 245 10.47 -11.67 -17.09
N LYS A 246 11.12 -12.04 -18.18
CA LYS A 246 11.63 -13.41 -18.41
C LYS A 246 12.71 -13.77 -17.41
N ILE A 247 13.58 -12.82 -17.03
CA ILE A 247 14.62 -13.05 -16.01
C ILE A 247 13.96 -13.32 -14.66
N VAL A 248 12.99 -12.49 -14.27
CA VAL A 248 12.29 -12.65 -12.98
C VAL A 248 11.51 -13.96 -12.97
N GLN A 249 10.68 -14.21 -13.98
CA GLN A 249 9.82 -15.38 -14.07
C GLN A 249 10.60 -16.70 -14.05
N LYS A 250 11.74 -16.75 -14.75
CA LYS A 250 12.62 -17.94 -14.73
C LYS A 250 13.11 -18.28 -13.32
N ASN A 251 13.36 -17.29 -12.47
CA ASN A 251 13.93 -17.49 -11.14
C ASN A 251 12.88 -17.66 -10.03
N ILE A 252 11.64 -17.23 -10.24
CA ILE A 252 10.55 -17.39 -9.27
C ILE A 252 9.59 -18.54 -9.60
N ALA A 253 9.68 -19.17 -10.78
CA ALA A 253 8.68 -20.12 -11.30
C ALA A 253 8.21 -21.23 -10.35
N LYS A 254 9.06 -21.68 -9.40
CA LYS A 254 8.69 -22.74 -8.45
C LYS A 254 7.94 -22.24 -7.21
N SER A 255 8.24 -21.03 -6.74
CA SER A 255 7.70 -20.47 -5.49
C SER A 255 6.72 -19.32 -5.72
N ASP A 256 6.66 -18.77 -6.94
CA ASP A 256 5.99 -17.52 -7.29
C ASP A 256 6.31 -16.39 -6.30
N THR A 257 7.53 -16.40 -5.74
CA THR A 257 7.95 -15.47 -4.69
C THR A 257 9.12 -14.65 -5.20
N LEU A 258 8.95 -13.32 -5.18
CA LEU A 258 10.02 -12.38 -5.50
C LEU A 258 10.75 -11.97 -4.21
N PHE A 259 12.07 -12.15 -4.19
CA PHE A 259 12.93 -11.67 -3.12
C PHE A 259 13.77 -10.50 -3.62
N VAL A 260 13.57 -9.34 -3.01
CA VAL A 260 14.35 -8.13 -3.26
C VAL A 260 15.24 -7.87 -2.05
N LYS A 261 16.55 -7.99 -2.25
CA LYS A 261 17.54 -7.69 -1.22
C LYS A 261 18.11 -6.31 -1.46
N MET A 262 18.05 -5.48 -0.43
CA MET A 262 18.67 -4.16 -0.42
C MET A 262 19.78 -4.17 0.63
N GLU A 263 20.97 -3.71 0.27
CA GLU A 263 22.07 -3.51 1.21
C GLU A 263 22.37 -2.02 1.29
N PHE A 264 22.39 -1.48 2.51
CA PHE A 264 22.66 -0.08 2.80
C PHE A 264 24.02 0.03 3.48
N PHE A 265 24.89 0.84 2.89
CA PHE A 265 26.24 1.07 3.38
C PHE A 265 26.22 2.30 4.27
N SER A 266 26.11 2.09 5.59
CA SER A 266 26.17 3.19 6.54
C SER A 266 27.62 3.65 6.70
N GLY A 267 27.88 4.95 6.52
CA GLY A 267 29.12 5.61 6.96
C GLY A 267 29.06 6.09 8.42
N GLY A 268 27.92 5.95 9.09
CA GLY A 268 27.61 6.53 10.40
C GLY A 268 27.96 5.66 11.62
N ASN A 269 28.03 6.31 12.78
CA ASN A 269 28.42 5.73 14.07
C ASN A 269 27.46 4.59 14.49
N PRO A 270 27.97 3.41 14.89
CA PRO A 270 27.15 2.24 15.21
C PRO A 270 26.02 2.42 16.23
N LEU A 271 26.06 3.47 17.04
CA LEU A 271 25.10 3.76 18.10
C LEU A 271 23.82 4.46 17.60
N GLU A 272 23.84 5.12 16.45
CA GLU A 272 22.68 5.83 15.89
C GLU A 272 21.67 4.89 15.22
N SER A 273 22.12 3.70 14.81
CA SER A 273 21.29 2.67 14.16
C SER A 273 20.44 1.85 15.14
N PHE A 274 20.52 2.12 16.46
CA PHE A 274 19.78 1.44 17.52
C PHE A 274 18.50 2.17 17.97
N GLY A 275 17.94 3.03 17.12
CA GLY A 275 16.61 3.64 17.32
C GLY A 275 15.44 2.66 17.14
N LEU A 276 15.48 1.49 17.79
CA LEU A 276 14.32 0.63 18.00
C LEU A 276 14.07 0.54 19.51
N GLY A 277 13.35 1.53 20.03
CA GLY A 277 12.77 1.53 21.38
C GLY A 277 12.82 2.87 22.11
N GLY A 278 11.76 3.67 21.97
CA GLY A 278 11.36 4.65 23.01
C GLY A 278 11.96 6.04 22.95
N ALA A 279 11.23 6.96 22.30
CA ALA A 279 10.89 8.33 22.73
C ALA A 279 10.63 9.17 21.48
N LEU A 280 9.38 9.57 21.29
CA LEU A 280 9.04 10.65 20.37
C LEU A 280 9.86 11.89 20.79
N PRO A 281 10.50 12.61 19.86
CA PRO A 281 10.97 13.95 20.19
C PRO A 281 9.73 14.79 20.55
N GLN A 282 9.68 15.33 21.76
CA GLN A 282 8.76 16.41 22.12
C GLN A 282 9.11 17.62 21.26
N GLY A 283 8.44 17.73 20.11
CA GLY A 283 8.33 18.98 19.38
C GLY A 283 7.08 19.70 19.86
N ASP A 284 7.28 20.81 20.58
CA ASP A 284 6.25 21.83 20.76
C ASP A 284 5.89 22.38 19.37
N GLY A 285 4.69 22.06 18.89
CA GLY A 285 4.17 22.54 17.61
C GLY A 285 2.65 22.59 17.64
N GLU A 286 2.11 23.81 17.55
CA GLU A 286 0.69 24.16 17.74
C GLU A 286 -0.27 23.29 16.91
N GLY A 287 -1.12 22.53 17.59
CA GLY A 287 -2.14 21.70 16.96
C GLY A 287 -3.18 22.53 16.20
N ARG A 288 -3.18 22.42 14.87
CA ARG A 288 -4.28 22.91 14.03
C ARG A 288 -5.36 21.83 13.89
N THR A 289 -6.55 22.11 14.39
CA THR A 289 -7.75 21.27 14.24
C THR A 289 -8.42 21.49 12.89
N VAL A 290 -8.78 20.39 12.20
CA VAL A 290 -9.71 20.41 11.05
C VAL A 290 -11.02 19.78 11.53
N GLU A 291 -12.14 20.48 11.34
CA GLU A 291 -13.47 19.98 11.69
C GLU A 291 -14.00 19.03 10.61
N ILE A 292 -14.38 17.82 11.01
CA ILE A 292 -15.17 16.89 10.21
C ILE A 292 -16.48 16.63 10.98
N GLY A 293 -17.53 17.37 10.63
CA GLY A 293 -18.85 17.28 11.28
C GLY A 293 -18.85 17.74 12.74
N GLU A 294 -19.84 17.29 13.53
CA GLU A 294 -20.05 17.74 14.92
C GLU A 294 -19.08 17.15 15.95
N LYS A 295 -18.07 16.38 15.51
CA LYS A 295 -17.12 15.72 16.42
C LYS A 295 -15.72 16.28 16.22
N ARG A 296 -15.23 17.02 17.21
CA ARG A 296 -13.84 17.48 17.28
C ARG A 296 -12.92 16.28 17.48
N GLU A 297 -12.12 15.95 16.46
CA GLU A 297 -11.00 15.02 16.59
C GLU A 297 -9.69 15.79 16.32
N THR A 298 -8.73 15.62 17.22
CA THR A 298 -7.44 16.31 17.19
C THR A 298 -6.49 15.52 16.29
N TYR A 299 -5.98 16.15 15.23
CA TYR A 299 -4.94 15.56 14.39
C TYR A 299 -3.59 16.22 14.72
N ASN A 300 -2.58 15.40 15.00
CA ASN A 300 -1.19 15.86 15.03
C ASN A 300 -0.72 15.98 13.57
N VAL A 301 -0.85 17.18 13.01
CA VAL A 301 -0.05 17.58 11.86
C VAL A 301 1.36 17.78 12.41
N MET A 302 2.28 16.86 12.12
CA MET A 302 3.69 17.13 12.37
C MET A 302 4.16 18.09 11.28
N ASP A 303 4.16 19.38 11.61
CA ASP A 303 4.91 20.40 10.89
C ASP A 303 6.41 20.27 11.23
N ASP A 304 7.22 20.59 10.22
CA ASP A 304 8.69 20.67 10.11
C ASP A 304 9.51 19.38 9.93
#